data_AF-A0A519HD39-F1
#
_entry.id   AF-A0A519HD39-F1
#
_cell.length_a   1.000
_cell.length_b   1.000
_cell.length_c   1.000
_cell.angle_alpha   90.00
_cell.angle_beta   90.00
_cell.angle_gamma   90.00
#
_symmetry.space_group_name_H-M   'P 1'
#
loop_
_entity.id
_entity.type
_entity.pdbx_description
1 polymer ?
#
loop_
_entity_poly.entity_id
_entity_poly.type
_entity_poly.pdbx_seq_one_letter_code
_entity_poly.pdbx_strand_id
1 'polypeptide(L)'
;MSLTHLQADRKYEVIQAFTDFDGRVHPIGETWWFRGDNYLPYDDGLSLFLSPDGVKDIQVRMRWLPGDQGEILDRFKDYVREVPSGK
;
A
#
# COMPACT_ATOMS: atom_id res chain seq x y z
N MET A 1 -13.86 5.91 1.46
CA MET A 1 -13.14 4.83 2.17
C MET A 1 -11.71 5.31 2.40
N SER A 2 -11.02 4.88 3.46
CA SER A 2 -9.69 5.41 3.81
C SER A 2 -8.83 4.35 4.49
N LEU A 3 -7.53 4.35 4.21
CA LEU A 3 -6.54 3.45 4.81
C LEU A 3 -6.07 3.97 6.18
N THR A 4 -7.00 4.24 7.09
CA THR A 4 -6.71 4.89 8.39
C THR A 4 -5.81 4.09 9.32
N HIS A 5 -5.54 2.82 9.01
CA HIS A 5 -4.62 1.98 9.77
C HIS A 5 -3.15 2.19 9.37
N LEU A 6 -2.89 2.86 8.25
CA LEU A 6 -1.54 3.22 7.84
C LEU A 6 -1.17 4.59 8.41
N GLN A 7 -0.05 4.63 9.12
CA GLN A 7 0.52 5.85 9.68
C GLN A 7 1.79 6.23 8.92
N ALA A 8 1.91 7.51 8.58
CA ALA A 8 3.10 8.06 7.94
C ALA A 8 4.36 7.78 8.78
N ASP A 9 5.47 7.56 8.09
CA ASP A 9 6.78 7.23 8.65
C ASP A 9 6.80 5.96 9.52
N ARG A 10 5.84 5.05 9.32
CA ARG A 10 5.90 3.67 9.85
C ARG A 10 6.32 2.71 8.76
N LYS A 11 6.98 1.63 9.17
CA LYS A 11 7.43 0.55 8.28
C LYS A 11 6.40 -0.57 8.28
N TYR A 12 6.07 -1.05 7.09
CA TYR A 12 5.15 -2.16 6.89
C TYR A 12 5.83 -3.29 6.12
N GLU A 13 5.33 -4.50 6.34
CA GLU A 13 5.70 -5.71 5.61
C GLU A 13 4.44 -6.30 4.95
N VAL A 14 4.58 -6.73 3.71
CA VAL A 14 3.55 -7.49 2.99
C VAL A 14 3.48 -8.91 3.57
N ILE A 15 2.33 -9.28 4.13
CA ILE A 15 2.05 -10.61 4.71
C ILE A 15 1.17 -11.47 3.82
N GLN A 16 0.50 -10.87 2.85
CA GLN A 16 -0.20 -11.54 1.77
C GLN A 16 0.13 -10.85 0.46
N ALA A 17 0.52 -11.62 -0.55
CA ALA A 17 0.87 -11.05 -1.84
C ALA A 17 -0.36 -10.39 -2.49
N PHE A 18 -0.14 -9.26 -3.16
CA PHE A 18 -1.15 -8.57 -3.94
C PHE A 18 -0.55 -8.00 -5.22
N THR A 19 -1.42 -7.66 -6.18
CA THR A 19 -1.02 -7.07 -7.44
C THR A 19 -1.58 -5.66 -7.51
N ASP A 20 -0.74 -4.70 -7.87
CA ASP A 20 -1.14 -3.31 -8.04
C ASP A 20 -1.83 -3.07 -9.40
N PHE A 21 -2.27 -1.84 -9.64
CA PHE A 21 -2.92 -1.45 -10.90
C PHE A 21 -1.99 -1.60 -12.12
N ASP A 22 -0.67 -1.51 -11.93
CA ASP A 22 0.34 -1.62 -12.98
C ASP A 22 0.74 -3.08 -13.26
N GLY A 23 0.11 -4.04 -12.59
CA GLY A 23 0.39 -5.46 -12.73
C GLY A 23 1.64 -5.91 -11.98
N ARG A 24 2.25 -5.04 -11.15
CA ARG A 24 3.38 -5.42 -10.30
C ARG A 24 2.85 -6.25 -9.13
N VAL A 25 3.47 -7.41 -8.95
CA VAL A 25 3.24 -8.23 -7.76
C VAL A 25 4.08 -7.70 -6.61
N HIS A 26 3.44 -7.46 -5.49
CA HIS A 26 4.05 -7.19 -4.19
C HIS A 26 4.14 -8.50 -3.41
N PRO A 27 5.31 -9.15 -3.31
CA PRO A 27 5.45 -10.46 -2.68
C PRO A 27 5.45 -10.38 -1.16
N ILE A 28 5.12 -11.51 -0.51
CA ILE A 28 5.25 -11.68 0.94
C ILE A 28 6.70 -11.39 1.37
N GLY A 29 6.87 -10.61 2.42
CA GLY A 29 8.17 -10.18 2.95
C GLY A 29 8.71 -8.90 2.32
N GLU A 30 8.07 -8.34 1.28
CA GLU A 30 8.42 -6.99 0.82
C GLU A 30 8.14 -5.99 1.94
N THR A 31 9.08 -5.07 2.18
CA THR A 31 8.94 -4.04 3.22
C THR A 31 9.11 -2.65 2.67
N TRP A 32 8.38 -1.70 3.23
CA TRP A 32 8.43 -0.30 2.85
C TRP A 32 8.00 0.62 3.98
N TRP A 33 8.47 1.86 3.95
CA TRP A 33 7.98 2.94 4.77
C TRP A 33 6.76 3.58 4.10
N PHE A 34 5.69 3.79 4.86
CA PHE A 34 4.53 4.51 4.36
C PHE A 34 4.77 6.02 4.45
N ARG A 35 4.59 6.74 3.35
CA ARG A 35 4.70 8.22 3.32
C ARG A 35 3.35 8.91 3.28
N GLY A 36 2.34 8.25 2.73
CA GLY A 36 0.99 8.76 2.65
C GLY A 36 0.22 8.17 1.48
N ASP A 37 -1.02 8.60 1.33
CA ASP A 37 -1.89 8.21 0.23
C ASP A 37 -2.62 9.43 -0.36
N ASN A 38 -3.04 9.29 -1.61
CA ASN A 38 -3.90 10.27 -2.28
C ASN A 38 -4.99 9.56 -3.08
N TYR A 39 -6.24 9.86 -2.79
CA TYR A 39 -7.41 9.28 -3.45
C TYR A 39 -8.01 10.25 -4.48
N LEU A 40 -8.25 9.76 -5.69
CA LEU A 40 -8.87 10.47 -6.81
C LEU A 40 -10.26 9.87 -7.07
N PRO A 41 -11.34 10.52 -6.59
CA PRO A 41 -12.69 9.94 -6.62
C PRO A 41 -13.24 9.63 -8.02
N TYR A 42 -12.82 10.38 -9.04
CA TYR A 42 -13.35 10.22 -10.40
C TYR A 42 -12.93 8.90 -11.06
N ASP A 43 -11.74 8.41 -10.73
CA ASP A 43 -11.17 7.20 -11.34
C ASP A 43 -11.19 5.99 -10.38
N ASP A 44 -11.72 6.20 -9.17
CA ASP A 44 -11.52 5.33 -8.00
C ASP A 44 -10.03 5.02 -7.77
N GLY A 45 -9.16 5.95 -8.16
CA GLY A 45 -7.71 5.78 -8.14
C GLY A 45 -7.14 6.09 -6.77
N LEU A 46 -6.33 5.19 -6.23
CA LEU A 46 -5.58 5.41 -5.00
C LEU A 46 -4.08 5.35 -5.31
N SER A 47 -3.35 6.39 -4.96
CA SER A 47 -1.90 6.40 -4.99
C SER A 47 -1.35 6.18 -3.58
N LEU A 48 -0.54 5.15 -3.39
CA LEU A 48 0.24 4.93 -2.18
C LEU A 48 1.65 5.44 -2.43
N PHE A 49 2.14 6.32 -1.56
CA PHE A 49 3.52 6.80 -1.58
C PHE A 49 4.31 6.01 -0.55
N LEU A 50 5.26 5.20 -1.04
CA LEU A 50 6.00 4.23 -0.25
C LEU A 50 7.50 4.45 -0.43
N SER A 51 8.32 4.10 0.56
CA SER A 51 9.78 4.12 0.41
C SER A 51 10.39 2.77 0.78
N PRO A 52 10.91 1.98 -0.17
CA PRO A 52 11.53 0.69 0.12
C PRO A 52 12.81 0.80 0.97
N ASP A 53 13.60 1.85 0.75
CA ASP A 53 14.90 2.09 1.40
C ASP A 53 14.84 3.20 2.47
N GLY A 54 13.71 3.88 2.62
CA GLY A 54 13.55 5.02 3.52
C GLY A 54 14.12 6.34 2.98
N VAL A 55 14.65 6.35 1.75
CA VAL A 55 15.28 7.53 1.12
C VAL A 55 14.52 7.97 -0.13
N LYS A 56 14.17 7.02 -1.01
CA LYS A 56 13.46 7.30 -2.25
C LYS A 56 12.02 6.83 -2.15
N ASP A 57 11.12 7.71 -2.53
CA ASP A 57 9.71 7.39 -2.60
C ASP A 57 9.36 6.82 -3.99
N ILE A 58 8.50 5.81 -3.99
CA ILE A 58 7.85 5.23 -5.15
C ILE A 58 6.34 5.42 -5.02
N GLN A 59 5.66 5.41 -6.15
CA GLN A 59 4.22 5.42 -6.22
C GLN A 59 3.72 4.01 -6.58
N VAL A 60 2.82 3.47 -5.75
CA VAL A 60 2.04 2.27 -6.07
C VAL A 60 0.63 2.71 -6.37
N ARG A 61 0.14 2.39 -7.57
CA ARG A 61 -1.21 2.76 -8.00
C ARG A 61 -2.16 1.60 -7.74
N MET A 62 -3.31 1.91 -7.17
CA MET A 62 -4.38 0.95 -6.87
C MET A 62 -5.69 1.52 -7.39
N ARG A 63 -6.67 0.66 -7.63
CA ARG A 63 -8.02 1.07 -7.99
C ARG A 63 -9.07 0.47 -7.07
N TRP A 64 -9.90 1.32 -6.48
CA TRP A 64 -10.91 0.95 -5.48
C TRP A 64 -12.23 0.52 -6.13
N LEU A 65 -12.17 -0.38 -7.10
CA LEU A 65 -13.35 -0.95 -7.77
C LEU A 65 -13.47 -2.45 -7.50
N PRO A 66 -14.71 -2.97 -7.36
CA PRO A 66 -14.96 -4.40 -7.38
C PRO A 66 -14.46 -5.03 -8.69
N GLY A 67 -13.69 -6.10 -8.61
CA GLY A 67 -13.05 -6.75 -9.77
C GLY A 67 -11.62 -6.27 -10.08
N ASP A 68 -11.22 -5.11 -9.54
CA ASP A 68 -9.83 -4.65 -9.51
C ASP A 68 -9.26 -4.85 -8.08
N GLN A 69 -8.59 -3.83 -7.51
CA GLN A 69 -7.97 -3.92 -6.19
C GLN A 69 -8.91 -3.49 -5.05
N GLY A 70 -10.20 -3.23 -5.29
CA GLY A 70 -11.13 -2.78 -4.25
C GLY A 70 -11.22 -3.72 -3.05
N GLU A 71 -11.30 -5.03 -3.29
CA GLU A 71 -11.36 -6.04 -2.23
C GLU A 71 -10.07 -6.15 -1.39
N ILE A 72 -8.93 -5.80 -2.01
CA ILE A 72 -7.62 -5.74 -1.35
C ILE A 72 -7.59 -4.49 -0.46
N LEU A 73 -8.01 -3.33 -0.99
CA LEU A 73 -8.02 -2.06 -0.27
C LEU A 73 -8.98 -2.06 0.92
N ASP A 74 -10.16 -2.66 0.78
CA ASP A 74 -11.13 -2.81 1.87
C ASP A 74 -10.60 -3.65 3.04
N ARG A 75 -9.64 -4.53 2.76
CA ARG A 75 -9.02 -5.45 3.72
C ARG A 75 -7.51 -5.26 3.81
N PHE A 76 -7.00 -4.07 3.52
CA PHE A 76 -5.56 -3.89 3.33
C PHE A 76 -4.74 -4.23 4.58
N LYS A 77 -5.33 -4.08 5.77
CA LYS A 77 -4.77 -4.52 7.07
C LYS A 77 -4.46 -6.03 7.16
N ASP A 78 -5.09 -6.84 6.30
CA ASP A 78 -4.88 -8.29 6.22
C ASP A 78 -3.72 -8.61 5.24
N TYR A 79 -3.34 -7.65 4.38
CA TYR A 79 -2.24 -7.77 3.42
C TYR A 79 -0.92 -7.22 3.94
N VAL A 80 -0.96 -6.28 4.88
CA VAL A 80 0.23 -5.63 5.41
C VAL A 80 0.18 -5.53 6.93
N ARG A 81 1.34 -5.63 7.58
CA ARG A 81 1.48 -5.39 9.03
C ARG A 81 2.57 -4.37 9.30
N GLU A 82 2.38 -3.57 10.35
CA GLU A 82 3.46 -2.73 10.86
C GLU A 82 4.59 -3.62 11.42
N VAL A 83 5.83 -3.25 11.11
CA VAL A 83 7.04 -3.90 11.63
C VAL A 83 7.97 -2.88 12.26
N PRO A 84 8.79 -3.26 13.26
CA PRO A 84 9.76 -2.35 13.83
C PRO A 84 10.73 -1.84 12.76
N SER A 85 10.83 -0.53 12.65
CA SER A 85 11.97 0.13 12.04
C SER A 85 13.17 -0.08 12.97
N GLY A 86 14.05 -1.04 12.64
CA GLY A 86 15.23 -1.36 13.44
C GLY A 86 16.02 -0.09 13.80
N LYS A 87 16.55 -0.06 15.04
CA LYS A 87 17.50 0.96 15.51
C LYS A 87 18.81 0.92 14.73
#